data_AF-A0A847EPV0-F1
#
_entry.id   AF-A0A847EPV0-F1
#
_cell.length_a   1.000
_cell.length_b   1.000
_cell.length_c   1.000
_cell.angle_alpha   90.00
_cell.angle_beta   90.00
_cell.angle_gamma   90.00
#
_symmetry.space_group_name_H-M   'P 1'
#
loop_
_entity.id
_entity.type
_entity.pdbx_description
1 polymer ?
#
loop_
_entity_poly.entity_id
_entity_poly.type
_entity_poly.pdbx_seq_one_letter_code
_entity_poly.pdbx_strand_id
1 'polypeptide(L)'
;MTEAEDQSRHAELAQQINDARFQYYVLDAPTLTDAGFDALMAELQALEEAHPEFVTPESPSQQVGGGLSATFAAVEHLEPMMSLDNAFSTEEVERWY
;
A
#
# COMPACT_ATOMS: atom_id res chain seq x y z
N MET A 1 -27.09 -5.37 -12.01
CA MET A 1 -26.46 -4.04 -11.93
C MET A 1 -25.99 -3.71 -13.34
N THR A 2 -26.04 -2.44 -13.72
CA THR A 2 -25.47 -1.97 -14.99
C THR A 2 -23.95 -1.87 -14.85
N GLU A 3 -23.21 -1.96 -15.95
CA GLU A 3 -21.74 -1.81 -15.95
C GLU A 3 -21.29 -0.51 -15.25
N ALA A 4 -22.04 0.58 -15.40
CA ALA A 4 -21.78 1.84 -14.72
C ALA A 4 -21.99 1.79 -13.19
N GLU A 5 -22.96 1.01 -12.72
CA GLU A 5 -23.16 0.75 -11.28
C GLU A 5 -22.03 -0.11 -10.72
N ASP A 6 -21.61 -1.14 -11.45
CA ASP A 6 -20.51 -2.02 -11.06
C ASP A 6 -19.17 -1.26 -11.01
N GLN A 7 -18.91 -0.38 -11.99
CA GLN A 7 -17.74 0.48 -11.99
C GLN A 7 -17.74 1.46 -10.81
N SER A 8 -18.90 2.03 -10.48
CA SER A 8 -19.03 2.92 -9.32
C SER A 8 -18.78 2.16 -8.02
N ARG A 9 -19.31 0.94 -7.92
CA ARG A 9 -19.10 0.06 -6.76
C ARG A 9 -17.65 -0.36 -6.61
N HIS A 10 -16.98 -0.69 -7.71
CA HIS A 10 -15.54 -0.99 -7.75
C HIS A 10 -14.72 0.16 -7.17
N ALA A 11 -14.98 1.39 -7.63
CA ALA A 11 -14.29 2.59 -7.14
C ALA A 11 -14.53 2.84 -5.64
N GLU A 12 -15.76 2.64 -5.17
CA GLU A 12 -16.09 2.76 -3.74
C GLU A 12 -15.36 1.73 -2.88
N LEU A 13 -15.34 0.46 -3.30
CA LEU A 13 -14.65 -0.62 -2.59
C LEU A 13 -13.14 -0.36 -2.55
N ALA A 14 -12.56 0.05 -3.68
CA ALA A 14 -11.14 0.36 -3.75
C ALA A 14 -10.76 1.48 -2.77
N GLN A 15 -11.57 2.54 -2.68
CA GLN A 15 -11.38 3.62 -1.72
C GLN A 15 -11.48 3.14 -0.27
N GLN A 16 -12.54 2.40 0.08
CA GLN A 16 -12.75 1.89 1.44
C GLN A 16 -11.61 0.98 1.91
N ILE A 17 -11.13 0.11 1.03
CA ILE A 17 -10.00 -0.80 1.32
C ILE A 17 -8.72 0.00 1.54
N ASN A 18 -8.44 1.01 0.71
CA ASN A 18 -7.27 1.87 0.86
C ASN A 18 -7.32 2.69 2.17
N ASP A 19 -8.48 3.25 2.51
CA ASP A 19 -8.66 3.97 3.76
C ASP A 19 -8.45 3.05 4.97
N ALA A 20 -9.02 1.84 4.93
CA ALA A 20 -8.81 0.84 5.97
C ALA A 20 -7.33 0.44 6.12
N ARG A 21 -6.61 0.27 5.00
CA ARG A 21 -5.16 0.01 5.00
C ARG A 21 -4.39 1.17 5.63
N PHE A 22 -4.71 2.42 5.30
CA PHE A 22 -4.05 3.58 5.89
C PHE A 22 -4.28 3.66 7.40
N GLN A 23 -5.52 3.43 7.84
CA GLN A 23 -5.85 3.38 9.28
C GLN A 23 -5.09 2.29 10.01
N TYR A 24 -4.96 1.11 9.41
CA TYR A 24 -4.25 -0.03 10.00
C TYR A 24 -2.72 0.17 9.99
N TYR A 25 -2.12 0.47 8.84
CA TYR A 25 -0.66 0.47 8.67
C TYR A 25 0.03 1.79 9.03
N VAL A 26 -0.67 2.93 8.94
CA VAL A 26 -0.06 4.25 9.15
C VAL A 26 -0.51 4.87 10.45
N LEU A 27 -1.80 4.80 10.77
CA LEU A 27 -2.36 5.47 11.95
C LEU A 27 -2.45 4.59 13.20
N ASP A 28 -2.22 3.28 13.09
CA ASP A 28 -2.40 2.29 14.16
C ASP A 28 -3.79 2.40 14.85
N ALA A 29 -4.82 2.68 14.03
CA ALA A 29 -6.18 2.98 14.46
C ALA A 29 -7.22 2.23 13.61
N PRO A 30 -7.22 0.88 13.62
CA PRO A 30 -8.07 0.08 12.75
C PRO A 30 -9.57 0.34 12.99
N THR A 31 -10.29 0.68 11.92
CA THR A 31 -11.74 0.92 11.93
C THR A 31 -12.55 -0.28 11.45
N LEU A 32 -11.91 -1.24 10.77
CA LEU A 32 -12.50 -2.49 10.31
C LEU A 32 -11.87 -3.68 11.05
N THR A 33 -12.68 -4.72 11.26
CA THR A 33 -12.17 -6.03 11.66
C THR A 33 -11.56 -6.74 10.46
N ASP A 34 -10.66 -7.69 10.69
CA ASP A 34 -10.06 -8.51 9.63
C ASP A 34 -11.13 -9.14 8.73
N ALA A 35 -12.17 -9.74 9.32
CA ALA A 35 -13.28 -10.33 8.57
C ALA A 35 -14.05 -9.30 7.74
N GLY A 36 -14.17 -8.07 8.21
CA GLY A 36 -14.81 -6.97 7.46
C GLY A 36 -13.96 -6.53 6.28
N PHE A 37 -12.65 -6.42 6.48
CA PHE A 37 -11.70 -6.13 5.40
C PHE A 37 -11.70 -7.22 4.33
N ASP A 38 -11.63 -8.49 4.74
CA ASP A 38 -11.63 -9.65 3.85
C ASP A 38 -12.92 -9.72 3.00
N ALA A 39 -14.07 -9.38 3.59
CA ALA A 39 -15.33 -9.34 2.86
C ALA A 39 -15.33 -8.27 1.75
N LEU A 40 -14.81 -7.07 2.04
CA LEU A 40 -14.68 -6.00 1.03
C LEU A 40 -13.70 -6.39 -0.08
N MET A 41 -12.57 -7.01 0.29
CA MET A 41 -11.58 -7.48 -0.68
C MET A 41 -12.14 -8.57 -1.60
N ALA A 42 -12.88 -9.53 -1.05
CA ALA A 42 -13.53 -10.58 -1.83
C ALA A 42 -14.58 -10.01 -2.79
N GLU A 43 -15.35 -9.00 -2.38
CA GLU A 43 -16.31 -8.31 -3.25
C GLU A 43 -15.61 -7.57 -4.40
N LEU A 44 -14.51 -6.85 -4.11
CA LEU A 44 -13.70 -6.17 -5.12
C LEU A 44 -13.15 -7.17 -6.15
N GLN A 45 -12.60 -8.29 -5.69
CA GLN A 45 -12.08 -9.35 -6.56
C GLN A 45 -13.18 -9.96 -7.43
N ALA A 46 -14.37 -10.22 -6.89
CA ALA A 46 -15.48 -10.75 -7.67
C ALA A 46 -15.93 -9.80 -8.79
N LEU A 47 -15.91 -8.48 -8.53
CA LEU A 47 -16.20 -7.48 -9.56
C LEU A 47 -15.12 -7.44 -10.64
N GLU A 48 -13.86 -7.52 -10.26
CA GLU A 48 -12.72 -7.56 -11.20
C GLU A 48 -12.67 -8.85 -12.02
N GLU A 49 -13.10 -9.98 -11.46
CA GLU A 49 -13.26 -11.24 -12.19
C GLU A 49 -14.40 -11.17 -13.22
N ALA A 50 -15.50 -10.49 -12.87
CA ALA A 50 -16.64 -10.30 -13.75
C ALA A 50 -16.38 -9.26 -14.86
N HIS A 51 -15.60 -8.22 -14.54
CA HIS A 51 -15.26 -7.10 -15.42
C HIS A 51 -13.74 -6.89 -15.45
N PRO A 52 -13.00 -7.68 -16.24
CA PRO A 52 -11.53 -7.60 -16.32
C PRO A 52 -10.99 -6.19 -16.68
N GLU A 53 -11.80 -5.37 -17.33
CA GLU A 53 -11.51 -3.97 -17.67
C GLU A 53 -11.42 -3.05 -16.43
N PHE A 54 -11.93 -3.45 -15.26
CA PHE A 54 -11.84 -2.66 -14.03
C PHE A 54 -10.52 -2.87 -13.28
N VAL A 55 -9.73 -3.88 -13.67
CA VAL A 55 -8.43 -4.16 -13.05
C VAL A 55 -7.43 -3.06 -13.43
N THR A 56 -7.03 -2.26 -12.45
CA THR A 56 -5.98 -1.24 -12.62
C THR A 56 -4.74 -1.57 -11.78
N PRO A 57 -3.53 -1.12 -12.17
CA PRO A 57 -2.32 -1.29 -11.37
C PRO A 57 -2.41 -0.70 -9.95
N GLU A 58 -3.23 0.34 -9.78
CA GLU A 58 -3.47 1.02 -8.51
C GLU A 58 -4.53 0.32 -7.64
N SER A 59 -5.23 -0.68 -8.18
CA SER A 59 -6.27 -1.41 -7.43
C SER A 59 -5.67 -2.09 -6.20
N PRO A 60 -6.36 -2.05 -5.03
CA PRO A 60 -5.90 -2.73 -3.84
C PRO A 60 -5.67 -4.24 -4.01
N SER A 61 -6.37 -4.88 -4.96
CA SER A 61 -6.24 -6.31 -5.27
C SER A 61 -4.90 -6.64 -5.95
N GLN A 62 -4.31 -5.68 -6.66
CA GLN A 62 -3.00 -5.82 -7.32
C GLN A 62 -1.85 -5.51 -6.36
N GLN A 63 -2.14 -4.74 -5.31
CA GLN A 63 -1.20 -4.42 -4.23
C GLN A 63 -1.21 -5.50 -3.14
N VAL A 64 -1.09 -6.76 -3.53
CA VAL A 64 -0.66 -7.81 -2.59
C VAL A 64 0.84 -7.65 -2.41
N GLY A 65 1.34 -7.73 -1.17
CA GLY A 65 2.76 -7.69 -0.86
C GLY A 65 3.53 -8.75 -1.65
N GLY A 66 3.89 -8.42 -2.89
CA GLY A 66 4.67 -9.22 -3.80
C GLY A 66 6.10 -9.21 -3.31
N GLY A 67 6.63 -10.39 -3.02
CA GLY A 67 8.01 -10.58 -2.58
C GLY A 67 9.02 -9.88 -3.49
N LEU A 68 10.26 -9.79 -2.99
CA LEU A 68 11.41 -9.12 -3.62
C LEU A 68 11.38 -9.23 -5.16
N SER A 69 10.90 -8.17 -5.78
CA SER A 69 10.88 -8.01 -7.22
C SER A 69 12.26 -7.55 -7.68
N ALA A 70 12.96 -8.40 -8.43
CA ALA A 70 14.20 -8.03 -9.12
C ALA A 70 13.94 -7.26 -10.43
N THR A 71 12.69 -6.82 -10.66
CA THR A 71 12.24 -6.17 -11.89
C THR A 71 12.95 -4.84 -12.14
N PHE A 72 13.43 -4.16 -11.10
CA PHE A 72 14.18 -2.93 -11.25
C PHE A 72 15.68 -3.21 -11.34
N ALA A 73 16.27 -2.80 -12.46
CA ALA A 73 17.72 -2.76 -12.59
C ALA A 73 18.32 -1.76 -11.60
N ALA A 74 19.49 -2.07 -11.06
CA ALA A 74 20.24 -1.11 -10.25
C ALA A 74 20.51 0.16 -11.09
N VAL A 75 20.26 1.32 -10.48
CA VAL A 75 20.55 2.62 -11.08
C VAL A 75 21.55 3.37 -10.22
N GLU A 76 22.41 4.16 -10.86
CA GLU A 76 23.36 5.01 -10.18
C GLU A 76 22.67 6.28 -9.69
N HIS A 77 22.87 6.63 -8.42
CA HIS A 77 22.37 7.90 -7.87
C HIS A 77 23.21 9.06 -8.43
N LEU A 78 22.54 10.13 -8.87
CA LEU A 78 23.21 11.33 -9.41
C LEU A 78 24.12 12.02 -8.38
N GLU A 79 23.78 11.88 -7.10
CA GLU A 79 24.59 12.33 -5.97
C GLU A 79 24.74 11.19 -4.96
N PRO A 80 25.87 11.09 -4.23
CA PRO A 80 26.05 10.06 -3.22
C PRO A 80 24.99 10.15 -2.13
N MET A 81 24.34 9.03 -1.80
CA MET A 81 23.51 8.94 -0.61
C MET A 81 24.40 8.92 0.63
N MET A 82 24.48 10.05 1.32
CA MET A 82 25.27 10.18 2.54
C MET A 82 24.65 9.36 3.67
N SER A 83 25.49 8.64 4.41
CA SER A 83 25.10 7.99 5.66
C SER A 83 25.31 8.95 6.83
N LEU A 84 24.57 8.75 7.91
CA LEU A 84 24.80 9.44 9.16
C LEU A 84 25.92 8.74 9.93
N ASP A 85 26.83 9.50 10.51
CA ASP A 85 27.83 8.93 11.41
C ASP A 85 27.17 8.56 12.75
N ASN A 86 27.75 7.57 13.44
CA ASN A 86 27.18 7.03 14.68
C ASN A 86 27.75 7.76 15.91
N ALA A 87 26.97 7.78 16.99
CA ALA A 87 27.43 8.12 18.32
C ALA A 87 26.86 7.11 19.33
N PHE A 88 27.72 6.49 20.12
CA PHE A 88 27.36 5.42 21.06
C PHE A 88 27.46 5.84 22.53
N SER A 89 27.92 7.06 22.80
CA SER A 89 28.02 7.63 24.13
C SER A 89 27.57 9.08 24.16
N THR A 90 27.10 9.54 25.32
CA THR A 90 26.75 10.95 25.53
C THR A 90 27.94 11.86 25.24
N GLU A 91 29.16 11.43 25.57
CA GLU A 91 30.38 12.18 25.30
C GLU A 91 30.69 12.31 23.80
N GLU A 92 30.39 11.29 22.97
CA GLU A 92 30.51 11.38 21.51
C GLU A 92 29.51 12.37 20.90
N VAL A 93 28.29 12.43 21.44
CA VAL A 93 27.28 13.43 21.03
C VAL A 93 27.72 14.85 21.43
N GLU A 94 28.29 15.02 22.62
CA GLU A 94 28.78 16.31 23.10
C GLU A 94 29.96 16.86 22.29
N ARG A 95 30.83 15.98 21.75
CA ARG A 95 31.95 16.36 20.87
C ARG A 95 31.55 16.69 19.42
N TRP A 96 30.29 16.45 19.05
CA TRP A 96 29.80 16.68 17.69
C TRP A 96 29.60 18.17 17.37
N TYR A 97 29.38 19.00 18.41
CA TYR A 97 29.26 20.46 18.30
C TYR A 97 30.61 21.16 18.21
#